data_AF-A0A378XV75-F1
#
_entry.id   AF-A0A378XV75-F1
#
_cell.length_a   1.000
_cell.length_b   1.000
_cell.length_c   1.000
_cell.angle_alpha   90.00
_cell.angle_beta   90.00
_cell.angle_gamma   90.00
#
_symmetry.space_group_name_H-M   'P 1'
#
loop_
_entity.id
_entity.type
_entity.pdbx_description
1 polymer ?
#
loop_
_entity_poly.entity_id
_entity_poly.type
_entity_poly.pdbx_seq_one_letter_code
_entity_poly.pdbx_strand_id
1 'polypeptide(L)' 'MAAIYGSLIMKGIKTFAQVPDIQKEPVRAYLASWGLDVDGTPLEKRGE' A
#
# COMPACT_ATOMS: atom_id res chain seq x y z
N MET A 1 -9.17 9.03 -1.80
CA MET A 1 -8.32 8.87 -0.60
C MET A 1 -7.38 7.67 -0.68
N ALA A 2 -7.88 6.46 -1.00
CA ALA A 2 -7.04 5.26 -1.13
C ALA A 2 -5.83 5.43 -2.07
N ALA A 3 -6.05 5.98 -3.27
CA ALA A 3 -4.97 6.24 -4.23
C ALA A 3 -3.89 7.22 -3.71
N ILE A 4 -4.28 8.22 -2.91
CA ILE A 4 -3.35 9.19 -2.31
C ILE A 4 -2.46 8.47 -1.30
N TYR A 5 -3.06 7.74 -0.35
CA TYR A 5 -2.29 7.00 0.64
C TYR A 5 -1.43 5.90 0.01
N GLY A 6 -1.96 5.16 -0.96
CA GLY A 6 -1.19 4.17 -1.72
C GLY A 6 0.02 4.81 -2.41
N SER A 7 -0.17 5.96 -3.06
CA SER A 7 0.94 6.68 -3.71
C SER A 7 1.98 7.20 -2.72
N LEU A 8 1.57 7.66 -1.53
CA LEU A 8 2.50 8.08 -0.47
C LEU A 8 3.29 6.90 0.11
N ILE A 9 2.67 5.73 0.20
CA ILE A 9 3.32 4.48 0.61
C ILE A 9 4.35 4.04 -0.44
N MET A 10 3.98 4.01 -1.72
CA MET A 10 4.91 3.68 -2.82
C MET A 10 6.14 4.61 -2.85
N LYS A 11 5.99 5.86 -2.40
CA LYS A 11 7.09 6.85 -2.31
C LYS A 11 7.90 6.78 -1.01
N GLY A 12 7.53 5.91 -0.07
CA GLY A 12 8.17 5.81 1.25
C GLY A 12 7.91 7.02 2.16
N ILE A 13 6.98 7.91 1.80
CA ILE A 13 6.67 9.12 2.59
C ILE A 13 5.78 8.77 3.78
N LYS A 14 4.99 7.69 3.67
CA LYS A 14 4.01 7.27 4.66
C LYS A 14 3.98 5.76 4.77
N THR A 15 3.73 5.21 5.96
CA THR A 15 3.57 3.77 6.16
C THR A 15 2.10 3.39 6.26
N PHE A 16 1.78 2.11 5.99
CA PHE A 16 0.43 1.58 6.12
C PHE A 16 -0.13 1.74 7.54
N ALA A 17 0.72 1.68 8.57
CA ALA A 17 0.33 1.89 9.96
C ALA A 17 -0.23 3.30 10.21
N GLN A 18 0.23 4.30 9.46
CA GLN A 18 -0.26 5.68 9.58
C GLN A 18 -1.58 5.90 8.84
N VAL A 19 -2.07 4.94 8.05
CA VAL A 19 -3.35 5.06 7.33
C VAL A 19 -4.50 4.90 8.34
N PRO A 20 -5.51 5.80 8.33
CA PRO A 20 -6.70 5.64 9.17
C PRO A 20 -7.36 4.28 8.94
N ASP A 21 -7.90 3.64 9.99
CA ASP A 21 -8.42 2.27 9.90
C ASP A 21 -9.49 2.09 8.80
N ILE A 22 -10.40 3.05 8.67
CA ILE A 22 -11.44 3.06 7.63
C ILE A 22 -10.87 3.11 6.19
N GLN A 23 -9.62 3.53 6.02
CA GLN A 23 -8.94 3.59 4.73
C GLN A 23 -7.95 2.44 4.51
N LYS A 24 -7.65 1.62 5.53
CA LYS A 24 -6.65 0.55 5.41
C LYS A 24 -7.02 -0.49 4.36
N GLU A 25 -8.26 -0.96 4.38
CA GLU A 25 -8.73 -1.95 3.41
C GLU A 25 -8.75 -1.39 1.97
N PRO A 26 -9.33 -0.21 1.69
CA PRO A 26 -9.22 0.42 0.38
C PRO A 26 -7.78 0.64 -0.11
N VAL A 27 -6.87 1.04 0.80
CA VAL A 27 -5.45 1.24 0.45
C VAL A 27 -4.75 -0.09 0.15
N ARG A 28 -5.05 -1.15 0.90
CA ARG A 28 -4.53 -2.50 0.63
C ARG A 28 -5.00 -3.00 -0.72
N ALA A 29 -6.29 -2.85 -1.03
CA ALA A 29 -6.86 -3.25 -2.33
C ALA A 29 -6.23 -2.47 -3.48
N TYR A 30 -6.01 -1.16 -3.29
CA TYR A 30 -5.29 -0.34 -4.25
C TYR A 30 -3.85 -0.84 -4.45
N LEU A 31 -3.05 -1.01 -3.40
CA LEU A 31 -1.67 -1.51 -3.54
C LEU A 31 -1.61 -2.90 -4.22
N ALA A 32 -2.53 -3.80 -3.85
CA ALA A 32 -2.63 -5.13 -4.45
C ALA A 32 -2.99 -5.08 -5.94
N SER A 33 -3.80 -4.11 -6.40
CA SER A 33 -4.10 -3.96 -7.83
C SER A 33 -2.88 -3.54 -8.66
N TRP A 34 -1.84 -3.01 -8.00
CA TRP A 34 -0.54 -2.70 -8.60
C TRP A 34 0.50 -3.82 -8.40
N GLY A 35 0.09 -4.96 -7.84
CA GLY A 35 1.00 -6.06 -7.50
C GLY A 35 1.93 -5.72 -6.33
N LEU A 36 1.56 -4.77 -5.47
CA LEU A 36 2.36 -4.33 -4.33
C LEU A 36 1.77 -4.81 -3.00
N ASP A 37 2.64 -5.03 -2.01
CA ASP A 37 2.25 -5.23 -0.63
C ASP A 37 1.94 -3.91 0.09
N VAL A 38 1.61 -4.00 1.38
CA VAL A 38 1.26 -2.84 2.21
C VAL A 38 2.42 -1.86 2.42
N ASP A 39 3.64 -2.27 2.15
CA ASP A 39 4.85 -1.44 2.23
C ASP A 39 5.20 -0.82 0.88
N GLY A 40 4.39 -1.07 -0.16
CA GLY A 40 4.63 -0.59 -1.51
C GLY A 40 5.70 -1.39 -2.26
N THR A 41 6.03 -2.59 -1.82
CA THR A 41 7.02 -3.47 -2.46
C THR A 41 6.34 -4.52 -3.35
N PRO A 42 6.96 -4.95 -4.47
CA PRO A 42 6.35 -5.97 -5.34
C PRO A 42 6.11 -7.29 -4.61
N LEU A 43 4.90 -7.84 -4.75
CA LEU A 43 4.50 -9.12 -4.13
C LEU A 43 5.36 -10.30 -4.60
N GLU A 44 5.89 -10.26 -5.81
CA GLU A 44 6.76 -11.32 -6.38
C GLU A 44 8.11 -11.46 -5.64
N LYS A 45 8.61 -10.41 -4.97
CA LYS A 45 9.90 -10.47 -4.27
C LYS A 45 9.87 -11.21 -2.92
N ARG A 46 8.71 -11.72 -2.48
CA ARG A 46 8.57 -12.45 -1.20
C ARG A 46 8.54 -13.98 -1.34
N GLY A 47 8.75 -14.51 -2.55
CA GLY A 47 8.52 -15.92 -2.89
C GLY A 47 9.60 -16.65 -3.67
N GLU A 48 10.85 -16.17 -3.69
CA GLU A 48 12.02 -16.94 -4.15
C GLU A 48 13.10 -17.02 -3.06
#